data_AF-A0AAV6PJ12-F1
#
_entry.id   AF-A0AAV6PJ12-F1
#
_cell.length_a   1.000
_cell.length_b   1.000
_cell.length_c   1.000
_cell.angle_alpha   90.00
_cell.angle_beta   90.00
_cell.angle_gamma   90.00
#
_symmetry.space_group_name_H-M   'P 1'
#
loop_
_entity.id
_entity.type
_entity.pdbx_description
1 polymer ?
#
loop_
_entity_poly.entity_id
_entity_poly.type
_entity_poly.pdbx_seq_one_letter_code
_entity_poly.pdbx_strand_id
1 'polypeptide(L)'
;MQKQTAVPTPKNKSNCFSSCDNVVEQERFLLHQETLPRQLLEEKQQNPDTMPLLSAYNLIQLYICDDNRGANEYDYKKALDLLEYIDEEDEVDIGALKCEILSKALRRDDWSTSDGSDDPLEAAKDSIFIKILLKLIQEGVSLQTYLPDVKDLLDSGDLCALKTKPYFEFVLRANYEHYLQAQM
;
A
#
# COMPACT_ATOMS: atom_id res chain seq x y z
N MET A 1 55.51 -8.15 36.48
CA MET A 1 54.12 -8.04 36.97
C MET A 1 53.72 -6.56 36.99
N GLN A 2 52.96 -6.09 36.01
CA GLN A 2 52.29 -4.79 36.08
C GLN A 2 50.89 -4.94 35.48
N LYS A 3 49.87 -4.82 36.34
CA LYS A 3 48.47 -4.76 35.94
C LYS A 3 48.18 -3.34 35.47
N GLN A 4 47.81 -3.16 34.21
CA GLN A 4 47.25 -1.91 33.73
C GLN A 4 45.73 -1.99 33.84
N THR A 5 45.18 -1.27 34.80
CA THR A 5 43.78 -0.88 34.88
C THR A 5 43.49 0.09 33.74
N ALA A 6 42.80 -0.39 32.70
CA ALA A 6 42.27 0.44 31.63
C ALA A 6 41.03 1.19 32.14
N VAL A 7 41.15 2.51 32.18
CA VAL A 7 40.07 3.46 32.43
C VAL A 7 39.00 3.30 31.36
N PRO A 8 37.70 3.15 31.70
CA PRO A 8 36.64 3.15 30.70
C PRO A 8 36.46 4.58 30.18
N THR A 9 36.85 4.81 28.93
CA THR A 9 36.48 6.01 28.18
C THR A 9 34.95 6.03 28.02
N PRO A 10 34.28 7.16 28.32
CA PRO A 10 32.83 7.26 28.12
C PRO A 10 32.56 7.23 26.62
N LYS A 11 31.98 6.12 26.14
CA LYS A 11 31.47 6.00 24.78
C LYS A 11 30.38 7.06 24.58
N ASN A 12 30.70 7.98 23.68
CA ASN A 12 29.85 8.91 22.95
C ASN A 12 28.35 8.54 23.01
N LYS A 13 27.56 9.29 23.80
CA LYS A 13 26.11 9.10 23.95
C LYS A 13 25.28 9.62 22.75
N SER A 14 25.92 10.02 21.67
CA SER A 14 25.26 10.68 20.53
C SER A 14 25.07 9.77 19.30
N ASN A 15 25.40 8.48 19.38
CA ASN A 15 25.33 7.54 18.24
C ASN A 15 24.39 6.34 18.48
N CYS A 16 23.58 6.35 19.56
CA CYS A 16 22.61 5.28 19.84
C CYS A 16 21.24 5.52 19.19
N PHE A 17 20.85 6.78 18.93
CA PHE A 17 19.53 7.08 18.34
C PHE A 17 19.45 6.57 16.89
N SER A 18 20.47 6.81 16.08
CA SER A 18 20.51 6.37 14.68
C SER A 18 20.51 4.84 14.49
N SER A 19 21.05 4.07 15.44
CA SER A 19 20.96 2.60 15.40
C SER A 19 19.61 2.08 15.87
N CYS A 20 18.93 2.78 16.81
CA CYS A 20 17.61 2.36 17.26
C CYS A 20 16.52 2.67 16.22
N ASP A 21 16.55 3.84 15.57
CA ASP A 21 15.56 4.20 14.55
C ASP A 21 15.64 3.25 13.34
N ASN A 22 16.85 2.83 12.95
CA ASN A 22 17.05 1.86 11.87
C ASN A 22 16.52 0.47 12.24
N VAL A 23 16.68 0.05 13.50
CA VAL A 23 16.15 -1.24 13.99
C VAL A 23 14.62 -1.22 14.05
N VAL A 24 14.01 -0.11 14.49
CA VAL A 24 12.55 0.03 14.55
C VAL A 24 11.93 0.00 13.15
N GLU A 25 12.53 0.69 12.18
CA GLU A 25 12.06 0.64 10.78
C GLU A 25 12.22 -0.74 10.15
N GLN A 26 13.31 -1.45 10.47
CA GLN A 26 13.52 -2.81 10.01
C GLN A 26 12.53 -3.81 10.65
N GLU A 27 12.18 -3.62 11.93
CA GLU A 27 11.10 -4.37 12.60
C GLU A 27 9.72 -4.08 11.99
N ARG A 28 9.43 -2.83 11.62
CA ARG A 28 8.19 -2.46 10.91
C ARG A 28 8.10 -3.16 9.56
N PHE A 29 9.19 -3.17 8.79
CA PHE A 29 9.27 -3.90 7.53
C PHE A 29 9.02 -5.41 7.71
N LEU A 30 9.68 -6.04 8.69
CA LEU A 30 9.51 -7.46 9.00
C LEU A 30 8.07 -7.81 9.40
N LEU A 31 7.39 -6.91 10.11
CA LEU A 31 5.98 -7.08 10.48
C LEU A 31 5.06 -7.14 9.26
N HIS A 32 5.38 -6.45 8.16
CA HIS A 32 4.61 -6.56 6.92
C HIS A 32 4.69 -7.97 6.31
N GLN A 33 5.86 -8.62 6.38
CA GLN A 33 6.01 -10.01 5.93
C GLN A 33 5.34 -11.00 6.89
N GLU A 34 5.44 -10.78 8.21
CA GLU A 34 4.81 -11.66 9.21
C GLU A 34 3.28 -11.62 9.16
N THR A 35 2.72 -10.45 8.83
CA THR A 35 1.27 -10.26 8.75
C THR A 35 0.66 -10.68 7.41
N LEU A 36 1.43 -11.37 6.54
CA LEU A 36 0.91 -11.93 5.30
C LEU A 36 -0.17 -12.98 5.58
N PRO A 37 -1.28 -13.00 4.82
CA PRO A 37 -2.32 -14.00 4.99
C PRO A 37 -1.76 -15.41 4.75
N ARG A 38 -1.92 -16.32 5.72
CA ARG A 38 -1.48 -17.72 5.58
C ARG A 38 -2.12 -18.40 4.37
N GLN A 39 -3.37 -18.07 4.07
CA GLN A 39 -4.10 -18.56 2.89
C GLN A 39 -3.36 -18.22 1.58
N LEU A 40 -2.82 -17.00 1.46
CA LEU A 40 -2.04 -16.58 0.30
C LEU A 40 -0.72 -17.36 0.20
N LEU A 41 -0.04 -17.57 1.33
CA LEU A 41 1.20 -18.36 1.38
C LEU A 41 0.97 -19.82 0.96
N GLU A 42 -0.13 -20.42 1.41
CA GLU A 42 -0.55 -21.76 1.02
C GLU A 42 -0.88 -21.84 -0.48
N GLU A 43 -1.61 -20.86 -1.03
CA GLU A 43 -1.92 -20.79 -2.47
C GLU A 43 -0.65 -20.64 -3.33
N LYS A 44 0.34 -19.87 -2.87
CA LYS A 44 1.64 -19.71 -3.53
C LYS A 44 2.62 -20.87 -3.25
N GLN A 45 2.22 -21.88 -2.48
CA GLN A 45 3.05 -23.00 -2.04
C GLN A 45 4.35 -22.56 -1.34
N GLN A 46 4.30 -21.43 -0.64
CA GLN A 46 5.44 -20.90 0.11
C GLN A 46 5.34 -21.31 1.58
N ASN A 47 6.42 -21.88 2.11
CA ASN A 47 6.48 -22.21 3.54
C ASN A 47 6.86 -20.95 4.34
N PRO A 48 6.05 -20.51 5.32
CA PRO A 48 6.36 -19.34 6.14
C PRO A 48 7.68 -19.51 6.91
N ASP A 49 8.01 -20.72 7.35
CA ASP A 49 9.22 -21.02 8.14
C ASP A 49 10.51 -21.08 7.31
N THR A 50 10.42 -21.22 5.98
CA THR A 50 11.60 -21.31 5.09
C THR A 50 11.65 -20.20 4.06
N MET A 51 10.77 -19.21 4.15
CA MET A 51 10.70 -18.12 3.20
C MET A 51 11.89 -17.17 3.41
N PRO A 52 12.67 -16.83 2.36
CA PRO A 52 13.67 -15.79 2.45
C PRO A 52 13.01 -14.42 2.70
N LEU A 53 13.75 -13.49 3.28
CA LEU A 53 13.28 -12.11 3.47
C LEU A 53 12.96 -11.51 2.09
N LEU A 54 11.71 -11.09 1.89
CA LEU A 54 11.25 -10.58 0.61
C LEU A 54 11.53 -9.08 0.51
N SER A 55 11.85 -8.59 -0.69
CA SER A 55 11.94 -7.15 -0.94
C SER A 55 10.58 -6.48 -0.84
N ALA A 56 10.56 -5.16 -0.59
CA ALA A 56 9.35 -4.35 -0.53
C ALA A 56 8.47 -4.55 -1.78
N TYR A 57 9.09 -4.53 -2.96
CA TYR A 57 8.45 -4.80 -4.24
C TYR A 57 7.73 -6.16 -4.28
N ASN A 58 8.40 -7.23 -3.82
CA ASN A 58 7.80 -8.57 -3.80
C ASN A 58 6.65 -8.68 -2.81
N LEU A 59 6.75 -8.02 -1.64
CA LEU A 59 5.66 -7.96 -0.67
C LEU A 59 4.44 -7.23 -1.24
N ILE A 60 4.64 -6.10 -1.91
CA ILE A 60 3.57 -5.35 -2.59
C ILE A 60 2.86 -6.25 -3.59
N GLN A 61 3.62 -6.90 -4.48
CA GLN A 61 3.08 -7.79 -5.50
C GLN A 61 2.28 -8.96 -4.89
N LEU A 62 2.69 -9.48 -3.73
CA LEU A 62 1.92 -10.47 -2.99
C LEU A 62 0.61 -9.90 -2.44
N TYR A 63 0.64 -8.72 -1.81
CA TYR A 63 -0.55 -8.09 -1.25
C TYR A 63 -1.61 -7.78 -2.30
N ILE A 64 -1.20 -7.29 -3.48
CA ILE A 64 -2.10 -6.91 -4.58
C ILE A 64 -2.43 -8.05 -5.56
N CYS A 65 -1.88 -9.25 -5.33
CA CYS A 65 -2.05 -10.37 -6.24
C CYS A 65 -3.52 -10.79 -6.37
N ASP A 66 -3.92 -11.23 -7.57
CA ASP A 66 -5.28 -11.75 -7.82
C ASP A 66 -5.58 -13.01 -6.97
N ASP A 67 -4.54 -13.71 -6.50
CA ASP A 67 -4.63 -14.86 -5.58
C ASP A 67 -5.02 -14.43 -4.15
N ASN A 68 -4.72 -13.20 -3.74
CA ASN A 68 -5.20 -12.68 -2.45
C ASN A 68 -6.70 -12.35 -2.52
N ARG A 69 -7.54 -13.39 -2.47
CA ARG A 69 -9.01 -13.27 -2.54
C ARG A 69 -9.61 -12.54 -1.34
N GLY A 70 -8.89 -12.51 -0.23
CA GLY A 70 -9.27 -11.81 1.00
C GLY A 70 -8.71 -10.40 1.13
N ALA A 71 -8.04 -9.87 0.10
CA ALA A 71 -7.43 -8.55 0.13
C ALA A 71 -8.45 -7.47 0.47
N ASN A 72 -8.20 -6.74 1.54
CA ASN A 72 -9.04 -5.64 2.01
C ASN A 72 -8.27 -4.31 1.99
N GLU A 73 -8.90 -3.23 2.45
CA GLU A 73 -8.30 -1.90 2.48
C GLU A 73 -6.99 -1.82 3.26
N TYR A 74 -6.78 -2.68 4.27
CA TYR A 74 -5.55 -2.73 5.04
C TYR A 74 -4.41 -3.38 4.24
N ASP A 75 -4.70 -4.39 3.42
CA ASP A 75 -3.69 -5.04 2.57
C ASP A 75 -3.17 -4.06 1.51
N TYR A 76 -4.07 -3.35 0.85
CA TYR A 76 -3.69 -2.30 -0.11
C TYR A 76 -3.01 -1.12 0.58
N LYS A 77 -3.42 -0.73 1.79
CA LYS A 77 -2.72 0.31 2.56
C LYS A 77 -1.30 -0.12 2.93
N LYS A 78 -1.10 -1.36 3.39
CA LYS A 78 0.24 -1.91 3.63
C LYS A 78 1.08 -1.92 2.36
N ALA A 79 0.51 -2.28 1.22
CA ALA A 79 1.21 -2.24 -0.06
C ALA A 79 1.64 -0.80 -0.43
N LEU A 80 0.78 0.18 -0.17
CA LEU A 80 1.08 1.59 -0.36
C LEU A 80 2.15 2.11 0.61
N ASP A 81 2.15 1.65 1.85
CA ASP A 81 3.17 1.99 2.86
C ASP A 81 4.51 1.35 2.48
N LEU A 82 4.50 0.11 1.99
CA LEU A 82 5.70 -0.57 1.49
C LEU A 82 6.42 0.16 0.35
N LEU A 83 5.75 1.08 -0.36
CA LEU A 83 6.40 1.93 -1.37
C LEU A 83 7.50 2.82 -0.76
N GLU A 84 7.41 3.17 0.53
CA GLU A 84 8.43 3.97 1.22
C GLU A 84 9.72 3.18 1.50
N TYR A 85 9.65 1.85 1.44
CA TYR A 85 10.77 0.93 1.63
C TYR A 85 11.40 0.44 0.32
N ILE A 86 10.94 0.95 -0.84
CA ILE A 86 11.59 0.70 -2.12
C ILE A 86 12.75 1.68 -2.25
N ASP A 87 13.96 1.16 -2.42
CA ASP A 87 15.15 1.99 -2.58
C ASP A 87 15.14 2.65 -3.98
N GLU A 88 15.65 3.88 -4.10
CA GLU A 88 15.81 4.53 -5.41
C GLU A 88 16.70 3.72 -6.38
N GLU A 89 17.51 2.81 -5.84
CA GLU A 89 18.38 1.90 -6.60
C GLU A 89 17.63 0.71 -7.24
N ASP A 90 16.39 0.42 -6.84
CA ASP A 90 15.66 -0.77 -7.29
C ASP A 90 15.22 -0.72 -8.78
N GLU A 91 15.49 0.37 -9.52
CA GLU A 91 15.01 0.62 -10.89
C GLU A 91 13.48 0.44 -11.06
N VAL A 92 12.73 0.48 -9.95
CA VAL A 92 11.27 0.35 -9.93
C VAL A 92 10.64 1.74 -9.98
N ASP A 93 9.72 1.94 -10.93
CA ASP A 93 8.91 3.15 -10.97
C ASP A 93 7.83 3.09 -9.86
N ILE A 94 8.11 3.77 -8.75
CA ILE A 94 7.21 3.90 -7.60
C ILE A 94 5.85 4.48 -8.02
N GLY A 95 5.84 5.43 -8.98
CA GLY A 95 4.62 6.03 -9.50
C GLY A 95 3.77 5.01 -10.26
N ALA A 96 4.40 4.22 -11.13
CA ALA A 96 3.72 3.14 -11.85
C ALA A 96 3.19 2.06 -10.90
N LEU A 97 3.99 1.64 -9.91
CA LEU A 97 3.58 0.64 -8.92
C LEU A 97 2.42 1.13 -8.05
N LYS A 98 2.43 2.42 -7.69
CA LYS A 98 1.30 3.06 -7.01
C LYS A 98 0.02 3.04 -7.84
N CYS A 99 0.12 3.41 -9.11
CA CYS A 99 -1.00 3.30 -10.05
C CYS A 99 -1.51 1.86 -10.12
N GLU A 100 -0.62 0.87 -10.17
CA GLU A 100 -0.96 -0.55 -10.21
C GLU A 100 -1.72 -0.98 -8.94
N ILE A 101 -1.22 -0.66 -7.75
CA ILE A 101 -1.85 -0.98 -6.47
C ILE A 101 -3.29 -0.44 -6.42
N LEU A 102 -3.47 0.84 -6.77
CA LEU A 102 -4.77 1.50 -6.77
C LEU A 102 -5.70 0.93 -7.86
N SER A 103 -5.17 0.59 -9.03
CA SER A 103 -5.93 -0.03 -10.13
C SER A 103 -6.42 -1.42 -9.75
N LYS A 104 -5.59 -2.21 -9.07
CA LYS A 104 -5.97 -3.52 -8.52
C LYS A 104 -7.04 -3.39 -7.45
N ALA A 105 -6.94 -2.39 -6.56
CA ALA A 105 -7.97 -2.12 -5.56
C ALA A 105 -9.32 -1.80 -6.22
N LEU A 106 -9.32 -0.92 -7.22
CA LEU A 106 -10.50 -0.59 -8.02
C LEU A 106 -11.06 -1.82 -8.74
N ARG A 107 -10.21 -2.71 -9.26
CA ARG A 107 -10.67 -3.94 -9.94
C ARG A 107 -11.38 -4.92 -9.00
N ARG A 108 -11.05 -4.91 -7.71
CA ARG A 108 -11.70 -5.74 -6.69
C ARG A 108 -13.09 -5.26 -6.32
N ASP A 109 -13.30 -3.96 -6.37
CA ASP A 109 -14.59 -3.37 -6.04
C ASP A 109 -15.65 -3.71 -7.11
N ASP A 110 -16.87 -4.02 -6.67
CA ASP A 110 -17.97 -4.34 -7.58
C ASP A 110 -18.67 -3.05 -8.02
N TRP A 111 -18.24 -2.53 -9.17
CA TRP A 111 -18.85 -1.36 -9.83
C TRP A 111 -20.01 -1.74 -10.77
N SER A 112 -20.45 -3.00 -10.75
CA SER A 112 -21.44 -3.56 -11.70
C SER A 112 -22.87 -3.26 -11.31
N THR A 113 -23.11 -2.97 -10.04
CA THR A 113 -24.45 -3.04 -9.47
C THR A 113 -24.89 -1.64 -9.05
N SER A 114 -25.66 -0.99 -9.92
CA SER A 114 -26.60 0.03 -9.50
C SER A 114 -27.68 -0.66 -8.68
N ASP A 115 -27.42 -0.94 -7.40
CA ASP A 115 -28.45 -1.34 -6.44
C ASP A 115 -29.33 -0.10 -6.12
N GLY A 116 -30.03 0.42 -7.14
CA GLY A 116 -31.08 1.44 -7.00
C GLY A 116 -30.71 2.78 -6.35
N SER A 117 -29.47 3.01 -5.91
CA SER A 117 -29.02 4.31 -5.40
C SER A 117 -28.54 5.16 -6.56
N ASP A 118 -29.26 6.25 -6.82
CA ASP A 118 -28.91 7.26 -7.84
C ASP A 118 -27.62 8.02 -7.49
N ASP A 119 -27.10 7.86 -6.26
CA ASP A 119 -25.93 8.57 -5.75
C ASP A 119 -24.62 7.77 -5.96
N PRO A 120 -23.71 8.24 -6.86
CA PRO A 120 -22.45 7.56 -7.15
C PRO A 120 -21.47 7.54 -5.97
N LEU A 121 -21.60 8.48 -5.02
CA LEU A 121 -20.80 8.51 -3.80
C LEU A 121 -21.23 7.40 -2.83
N GLU A 122 -22.53 7.25 -2.63
CA GLU A 122 -23.06 6.23 -1.71
C GLU A 122 -22.83 4.82 -2.25
N ALA A 123 -22.91 4.63 -3.57
CA ALA A 123 -22.58 3.36 -4.21
C ALA A 123 -21.10 2.96 -4.01
N ALA A 124 -20.20 3.96 -3.99
CA ALA A 124 -18.77 3.73 -3.86
C ALA A 124 -18.27 3.71 -2.40
N LYS A 125 -19.05 4.19 -1.42
CA LYS A 125 -18.58 4.40 -0.04
C LYS A 125 -18.00 3.14 0.62
N ASP A 126 -18.55 1.97 0.29
CA ASP A 126 -18.16 0.69 0.85
C ASP A 126 -17.02 0.02 0.07
N SER A 127 -16.60 0.63 -1.04
CA SER A 127 -15.50 0.18 -1.88
C SER A 127 -14.16 0.26 -1.13
N ILE A 128 -13.30 -0.72 -1.34
CA ILE A 128 -11.93 -0.79 -0.82
C ILE A 128 -11.17 0.47 -1.22
N PHE A 129 -11.30 0.92 -2.46
CA PHE A 129 -10.65 2.16 -2.92
C PHE A 129 -11.05 3.37 -2.06
N ILE A 130 -12.34 3.57 -1.81
CA ILE A 130 -12.83 4.71 -1.01
C ILE A 130 -12.38 4.59 0.45
N LYS A 131 -12.40 3.39 1.02
CA LYS A 131 -11.88 3.14 2.37
C LYS A 131 -10.39 3.49 2.49
N ILE A 132 -9.59 3.19 1.47
CA ILE A 132 -8.17 3.61 1.41
C ILE A 132 -8.06 5.14 1.39
N LEU A 133 -8.85 5.83 0.56
CA LEU A 133 -8.85 7.30 0.51
C LEU A 133 -9.21 7.91 1.87
N LEU A 134 -10.26 7.41 2.52
CA LEU A 134 -10.68 7.86 3.84
C LEU A 134 -9.58 7.66 4.89
N LYS A 135 -8.86 6.53 4.84
CA LYS A 135 -7.71 6.28 5.73
C LYS A 135 -6.57 7.26 5.48
N LEU A 136 -6.22 7.51 4.22
CA LEU A 136 -5.18 8.50 3.87
C LEU A 136 -5.55 9.90 4.36
N ILE A 137 -6.81 10.31 4.22
CA ILE A 137 -7.31 11.58 4.77
C ILE A 137 -7.20 11.60 6.30
N GLN A 138 -7.59 10.52 6.99
CA GLN A 138 -7.49 10.41 8.45
C GLN A 138 -6.04 10.47 8.95
N GLU A 139 -5.08 9.96 8.18
CA GLU A 139 -3.65 10.06 8.46
C GLU A 139 -3.06 11.45 8.14
N GLY A 140 -3.86 12.36 7.56
CA GLY A 140 -3.42 13.70 7.17
C GLY A 140 -2.61 13.73 5.87
N VAL A 141 -2.65 12.67 5.06
CA VAL A 141 -1.95 12.59 3.78
C VAL A 141 -2.74 13.36 2.71
N SER A 142 -2.10 14.32 2.05
CA SER A 142 -2.68 15.08 0.94
C SER A 142 -2.97 14.18 -0.27
N LEU A 143 -4.24 13.87 -0.52
CA LEU A 143 -4.67 13.06 -1.66
C LEU A 143 -4.26 13.69 -3.00
N GLN A 144 -4.22 15.02 -3.10
CA GLN A 144 -3.77 15.73 -4.31
C GLN A 144 -2.30 15.44 -4.68
N THR A 145 -1.46 15.23 -3.67
CA THR A 145 -0.04 14.93 -3.88
C THR A 145 0.20 13.42 -3.96
N TYR A 146 -0.66 12.66 -3.27
CA TYR A 146 -0.50 11.23 -3.17
C TYR A 146 -1.10 10.51 -4.37
N LEU A 147 -2.34 10.80 -4.75
CA LEU A 147 -3.00 10.01 -5.79
C LEU A 147 -2.52 10.41 -7.20
N PRO A 148 -2.31 9.43 -8.10
CA PRO A 148 -2.00 9.68 -9.51
C PRO A 148 -3.19 10.25 -10.28
N ASP A 149 -2.98 10.84 -11.46
CA ASP A 149 -4.10 11.37 -12.24
C ASP A 149 -5.15 10.29 -12.50
N VAL A 150 -6.43 10.63 -12.33
CA VAL A 150 -7.54 9.68 -12.55
C VAL A 150 -7.51 9.11 -13.97
N LYS A 151 -6.98 9.86 -14.95
CA LYS A 151 -6.77 9.38 -16.32
C LYS A 151 -5.69 8.31 -16.40
N ASP A 152 -4.57 8.49 -15.71
CA ASP A 152 -3.48 7.51 -15.68
C ASP A 152 -3.95 6.22 -14.99
N LEU A 153 -4.73 6.37 -13.92
CA LEU A 153 -5.35 5.23 -13.24
C LEU A 153 -6.31 4.49 -14.16
N LEU A 154 -7.20 5.22 -14.85
CA LEU A 154 -8.15 4.67 -15.84
C LEU A 154 -7.49 4.09 -17.10
N ASP A 155 -6.26 4.50 -17.42
CA ASP A 155 -5.51 3.98 -18.56
C ASP A 155 -4.69 2.72 -18.21
N SER A 156 -4.65 2.34 -16.94
CA SER A 156 -4.05 1.07 -16.52
C SER A 156 -4.69 -0.11 -17.25
N GLY A 157 -3.85 -1.04 -17.71
CA GLY A 157 -4.29 -2.26 -18.39
C GLY A 157 -5.22 -3.11 -17.51
N ASP A 158 -5.07 -3.04 -16.20
CA ASP A 158 -5.90 -3.74 -15.22
C ASP A 158 -7.37 -3.28 -15.20
N LEU A 159 -7.62 -2.00 -15.49
CA LEU A 159 -8.97 -1.44 -15.51
C LEU A 159 -9.64 -1.51 -16.89
N CYS A 160 -8.99 -2.10 -17.89
CA CYS A 160 -9.53 -2.18 -19.25
C CYS A 160 -10.94 -2.80 -19.31
N ALA A 161 -11.21 -3.83 -18.50
CA ALA A 161 -12.54 -4.44 -18.39
C ALA A 161 -13.58 -3.49 -17.75
N LEU A 162 -13.18 -2.69 -16.76
CA LEU A 162 -14.05 -1.73 -16.07
C LEU A 162 -14.27 -0.45 -16.87
N LYS A 163 -13.28 -0.01 -17.66
CA LYS A 163 -13.36 1.14 -18.58
C LYS A 163 -14.45 0.97 -19.64
N THR A 164 -14.81 -0.27 -19.98
CA THR A 164 -15.95 -0.53 -20.89
C THR A 164 -17.31 -0.17 -20.28
N LYS A 165 -17.38 0.05 -18.95
CA LYS A 165 -18.60 0.46 -18.24
C LYS A 165 -18.61 1.98 -18.04
N PRO A 166 -19.46 2.75 -18.75
CA PRO A 166 -19.50 4.21 -18.62
C PRO A 166 -19.89 4.70 -17.22
N TYR A 167 -20.66 3.90 -16.47
CA TYR A 167 -21.02 4.19 -15.08
C TYR A 167 -19.80 4.21 -14.15
N PHE A 168 -18.86 3.29 -14.33
CA PHE A 168 -17.65 3.20 -13.50
C PHE A 168 -16.77 4.45 -13.64
N GLU A 169 -16.49 4.88 -14.87
CA GLU A 169 -15.67 6.08 -15.11
C GLU A 169 -16.31 7.32 -14.48
N PHE A 170 -17.63 7.45 -14.57
CA PHE A 170 -18.37 8.54 -13.96
C PHE A 170 -18.29 8.51 -12.42
N VAL A 171 -18.59 7.36 -11.82
CA VAL A 171 -18.52 7.16 -10.36
C VAL A 171 -17.12 7.44 -9.84
N LEU A 172 -16.09 6.91 -10.50
CA LEU A 172 -14.71 7.10 -10.09
C LEU A 172 -14.33 8.58 -10.12
N ARG A 173 -14.60 9.29 -11.22
CA ARG A 173 -14.32 10.73 -11.33
C ARG A 173 -15.08 11.56 -10.28
N ALA A 174 -16.36 11.26 -10.06
CA ALA A 174 -17.17 11.95 -9.07
C ALA A 174 -16.62 11.77 -7.65
N ASN A 175 -16.25 10.54 -7.28
CA ASN A 175 -15.64 10.27 -5.98
C ASN A 175 -14.28 10.96 -5.86
N TYR A 176 -13.44 10.87 -6.89
CA TYR A 176 -12.12 11.48 -6.91
C TYR A 176 -12.21 13.00 -6.69
N GLU A 177 -13.08 13.69 -7.43
CA GLU A 177 -13.32 15.11 -7.26
C GLU A 177 -13.88 15.44 -5.88
N HIS A 178 -14.86 14.66 -5.39
CA HIS A 178 -15.46 14.88 -4.09
C HIS A 178 -14.44 14.79 -2.94
N TYR A 179 -13.63 13.73 -2.90
CA TYR A 179 -12.65 13.54 -1.83
C TYR A 179 -11.48 14.53 -1.93
N LEU A 180 -11.08 14.93 -3.14
CA LEU A 180 -10.08 15.99 -3.32
C LEU A 180 -10.60 17.35 -2.85
N GLN A 181 -11.87 17.68 -3.14
CA GLN A 181 -12.51 18.91 -2.65
C GLN A 181 -12.75 18.87 -1.14
N ALA A 182 -13.09 17.72 -0.57
CA ALA A 182 -13.30 17.56 0.87
C ALA A 182 -12.02 17.81 1.69
N GLN A 183 -10.85 17.72 1.06
CA GLN A 183 -9.56 17.99 1.69
C GLN A 183 -9.04 19.43 1.46
N MET A 184 -9.73 20.23 0.63
CA MET A 184 -9.38 21.65 0.39
C MET A 184 -9.94 22.60 1.45
#